data_AF-A0A2R7K3L0-F1
#
_entry.id   AF-A0A2R7K3L0-F1
#
_cell.length_a   1.000
_cell.length_b   1.000
_cell.length_c   1.000
_cell.angle_alpha   90.00
_cell.angle_beta   90.00
_cell.angle_gamma   90.00
#
_symmetry.space_group_name_H-M   'P 1'
#
loop_
_entity.id
_entity.type
_entity.pdbx_description
1 polymer ?
#
loop_
_entity_poly.entity_id
_entity_poly.type
_entity_poly.pdbx_seq_one_letter_code
_entity_poly.pdbx_strand_id
1 'polypeptide(L)'
;GSLLQFVDKDGKRVALEEFAVKLPNQPEQLTRAKAKWFMESAETVPTYSVAEIQAGFKAHPELLVRTEHLTAEKKKTVLTREESEARLSQAKYVVEGANLTRNEYGSKLFADFFFFITGFHGFHVFSGIIINIIIFFNVLVGTYEKRRSYEMVEKVGLYWHFVDLVWVFVFTVFYLV
;
A
#
# COMPACT_ATOMS: atom_id res chain seq x y z
N GLY A 1 -4.50 -1.22 14.01
CA GLY A 1 -4.97 0.10 14.47
C GLY A 1 -5.65 0.77 13.30
N SER A 2 -6.84 1.33 13.50
CA SER A 2 -7.58 2.04 12.45
C SER A 2 -6.96 3.43 12.22
N LEU A 3 -6.92 3.85 10.96
CA LEU A 3 -6.53 5.22 10.61
C LEU A 3 -7.66 6.18 10.98
N LEU A 4 -7.31 7.27 11.64
CA LEU A 4 -8.23 8.36 11.95
C LEU A 4 -8.25 9.34 10.78
N GLN A 5 -9.43 9.63 10.24
CA GLN A 5 -9.60 10.60 9.16
C GLN A 5 -10.26 11.86 9.71
N PHE A 6 -9.74 13.04 9.39
CA PHE A 6 -10.34 14.31 9.80
C PHE A 6 -11.40 14.74 8.79
N VAL A 7 -12.54 15.19 9.29
CA VAL A 7 -13.66 15.64 8.47
C VAL A 7 -14.25 16.94 9.00
N ASP A 8 -14.72 17.77 8.07
CA ASP A 8 -15.49 18.98 8.39
C ASP A 8 -16.95 18.61 8.75
N LYS A 9 -17.74 19.59 9.19
CA LYS A 9 -19.18 19.50 9.48
C LYS A 9 -20.01 18.93 8.34
N ASP A 10 -19.57 19.13 7.09
CA ASP A 10 -20.21 18.61 5.89
C ASP A 10 -19.80 17.15 5.57
N GLY A 11 -18.94 16.56 6.40
CA GLY A 11 -18.42 15.20 6.24
C GLY A 11 -17.37 15.04 5.13
N LYS A 12 -16.84 16.15 4.59
CA LYS A 12 -15.73 16.16 3.63
C LYS A 12 -14.41 15.94 4.35
N ARG A 13 -13.48 15.18 3.73
CA ARG A 13 -12.15 14.94 4.27
C ARG A 13 -11.35 16.24 4.22
N VAL A 14 -10.71 16.57 5.34
CA VAL A 14 -9.82 17.74 5.50
C VAL A 14 -8.38 17.22 5.49
N ALA A 15 -7.52 17.88 4.72
CA ALA A 15 -6.10 17.50 4.64
C ALA A 15 -5.35 17.99 5.89
N LEU A 16 -4.30 17.28 6.30
CA LEU A 16 -3.53 17.66 7.49
C LEU A 16 -2.90 19.05 7.34
N GLU A 17 -2.50 19.43 6.12
CA GLU A 17 -1.95 20.74 5.79
C GLU A 17 -2.91 21.92 6.04
N GLU A 18 -4.22 21.68 6.03
CA GLU A 18 -5.23 22.74 6.17
C GLU A 18 -5.39 23.20 7.62
N PHE A 19 -4.99 22.39 8.61
CA PHE A 19 -5.20 22.70 10.03
C PHE A 19 -4.00 22.41 10.95
N ALA A 20 -2.98 21.68 10.49
CA ALA A 20 -1.81 21.38 11.32
C ALA A 20 -0.99 22.65 11.58
N VAL A 21 -0.73 22.94 12.85
CA VAL A 21 0.09 24.08 13.26
C VAL A 21 1.54 23.65 13.33
N LYS A 22 2.45 24.31 12.59
CA LYS A 22 3.90 24.02 12.67
C LYS A 22 4.46 24.47 14.02
N LEU A 23 4.98 23.53 14.81
CA LEU A 23 5.63 23.80 16.09
C LEU A 23 7.16 23.89 15.90
N PRO A 24 7.84 24.83 16.59
CA PRO A 24 9.26 25.15 16.32
C PRO A 24 10.28 24.07 16.74
N ASN A 25 9.89 23.04 17.50
CA ASN A 25 10.80 22.04 18.09
C ASN A 25 10.64 20.63 17.49
N GLN A 26 10.53 20.51 16.16
CA GLN A 26 10.43 19.21 15.50
C GLN A 26 11.77 18.72 14.92
N PRO A 27 12.02 17.40 14.92
CA PRO A 27 13.20 16.83 14.30
C PRO A 27 13.21 17.15 12.80
N GLU A 28 14.29 17.80 12.35
CA GLU A 28 14.47 18.14 10.93
C GLU A 28 14.69 16.86 10.11
N GLN A 29 14.04 16.75 8.95
CA GLN A 29 14.28 15.66 8.03
C GLN A 29 15.74 15.70 7.54
N LEU A 30 16.48 14.63 7.78
CA LEU A 30 17.89 14.56 7.37
C LEU A 30 17.97 14.53 5.84
N THR A 31 18.48 15.61 5.26
CA THR A 31 18.77 15.66 3.82
C THR A 31 19.99 14.80 3.49
N ARG A 32 20.15 14.39 2.23
CA ARG A 32 21.31 13.58 1.77
C ARG A 32 22.66 14.21 2.15
N ALA A 33 22.72 15.54 2.24
CA ALA A 33 23.91 16.28 2.67
C ALA A 33 24.20 16.20 4.18
N LYS A 34 23.17 15.96 5.00
CA LYS A 34 23.26 15.81 6.47
C LYS A 34 23.30 14.34 6.92
N ALA A 35 22.96 13.39 6.04
CA ALA A 35 22.97 11.96 6.32
C ALA A 35 24.40 11.40 6.37
N LYS A 36 24.75 10.70 7.46
CA LYS A 36 26.04 9.99 7.60
C LYS A 36 25.89 8.54 7.12
N TRP A 37 26.90 8.02 6.42
CA TRP A 37 26.92 6.72 5.72
C TRP A 37 26.62 5.49 6.60
N PHE A 38 26.71 5.62 7.94
CA PHE A 38 26.46 4.55 8.92
C PHE A 38 25.20 4.77 9.76
N MET A 39 24.34 5.72 9.41
CA MET A 39 23.05 5.85 10.07
C MET A 39 22.16 4.71 9.57
N GLU A 40 21.82 3.79 10.47
CA GLU A 40 20.73 2.84 10.26
C GLU A 40 19.51 3.66 9.85
N SER A 41 19.02 3.40 8.63
CA SER A 41 17.91 4.06 7.93
C SER A 41 17.34 5.25 8.67
N ALA A 42 17.68 6.47 8.23
CA ALA A 42 16.99 7.67 8.69
C ALA A 42 15.48 7.45 8.53
N GLU A 43 14.81 7.11 9.63
CA GLU A 43 13.37 6.92 9.63
C GLU A 43 12.78 8.19 9.05
N THR A 44 11.92 8.04 8.06
CA THR A 44 11.25 9.17 7.43
C THR A 44 10.44 9.86 8.51
N VAL A 45 10.95 10.97 9.03
CA VAL A 45 10.21 11.81 9.96
C VAL A 45 8.96 12.30 9.21
N PRO A 46 7.75 12.06 9.74
CA PRO A 46 6.54 12.57 9.10
C PRO A 46 6.57 14.10 9.05
N THR A 47 5.90 14.69 8.05
CA THR A 47 5.89 16.15 7.85
C THR A 47 5.29 16.87 9.05
N TYR A 48 4.34 16.21 9.73
CA TYR A 48 3.67 16.68 10.93
C TYR A 48 3.80 15.67 12.07
N SER A 49 3.95 16.19 13.28
CA SER A 49 3.91 15.42 14.52
C SER A 49 2.49 15.31 15.07
N VAL A 50 2.28 14.33 15.96
CA VAL A 50 0.99 14.16 16.65
C VAL A 50 0.62 15.41 17.47
N ALA A 51 1.61 16.10 18.06
CA ALA A 51 1.39 17.29 18.86
C ALA A 51 0.87 18.48 18.01
N GLU A 52 1.38 18.64 16.79
CA GLU A 52 0.96 19.69 15.85
C GLU A 52 -0.48 19.47 15.39
N ILE A 53 -0.84 18.21 15.13
CA ILE A 53 -2.21 17.82 14.77
C ILE A 53 -3.15 18.01 15.95
N GLN A 54 -2.73 17.65 17.18
CA GLN A 54 -3.54 17.88 18.39
C GLN A 54 -3.75 19.37 18.67
N ALA A 55 -2.73 20.21 18.46
CA ALA A 55 -2.84 21.66 18.59
C ALA A 55 -3.77 22.25 17.51
N GLY A 56 -3.60 21.83 16.25
CA GLY A 56 -4.46 22.22 15.14
C GLY A 56 -5.91 21.82 15.35
N PHE A 57 -6.15 20.57 15.77
CA PHE A 57 -7.50 20.07 16.05
C PHE A 57 -8.20 20.82 17.19
N LYS A 58 -7.44 21.36 18.15
CA LYS A 58 -8.00 22.24 19.21
C LYS A 58 -8.32 23.64 18.70
N ALA A 59 -7.56 24.16 17.74
CA ALA A 59 -7.81 25.47 17.12
C ALA A 59 -9.06 25.46 16.21
N HIS A 60 -9.41 24.29 15.67
CA HIS A 60 -10.53 24.08 14.75
C HIS A 60 -11.65 23.25 15.37
N PRO A 61 -12.61 23.87 16.09
CA PRO A 61 -13.72 23.15 16.75
C PRO A 61 -14.70 22.47 15.77
N GLU A 62 -14.72 22.90 14.51
CA GLU A 62 -15.53 22.34 13.44
C GLU A 62 -15.06 20.95 12.96
N LEU A 63 -13.82 20.58 13.26
CA LEU A 63 -13.25 19.31 12.82
C LEU A 63 -13.66 18.17 13.74
N LEU A 64 -14.03 17.05 13.11
CA LEU A 64 -14.37 15.79 13.75
C LEU A 64 -13.49 14.66 13.23
N VAL A 65 -13.38 13.59 14.03
CA VAL A 65 -12.64 12.39 13.64
C VAL A 65 -13.60 11.32 13.16
N ARG A 66 -13.37 10.85 11.93
CA ARG A 66 -14.02 9.71 11.32
C ARG A 66 -13.16 8.46 11.50
N THR A 67 -13.78 7.38 11.98
CA THR A 67 -13.08 6.09 12.11
C THR A 67 -13.29 5.20 10.89
N GLU A 68 -12.44 4.18 10.76
CA GLU A 68 -12.59 3.14 9.73
C GLU A 68 -13.77 2.20 10.02
N HIS A 69 -14.30 2.15 11.25
CA HIS A 69 -15.38 1.23 11.60
C HIS A 69 -16.71 1.68 11.00
N LEU A 70 -17.35 0.75 10.27
CA LEU A 70 -18.68 0.93 9.72
C LEU A 70 -19.74 0.64 10.78
N THR A 71 -20.73 1.52 10.90
CA THR A 71 -21.98 1.26 11.65
C THR A 71 -22.78 0.15 10.96
N ALA A 72 -23.79 -0.39 11.61
CA ALA A 72 -24.76 -1.33 11.02
C ALA A 72 -25.36 -0.85 9.68
N GLU A 73 -25.42 0.47 9.45
CA GLU A 73 -25.87 1.11 8.21
C GLU A 73 -24.78 1.24 7.11
N LYS A 74 -23.64 0.56 7.24
CA LYS A 74 -22.49 0.64 6.32
C LYS A 74 -21.87 2.03 6.12
N LYS A 75 -22.21 3.00 6.97
CA LYS A 75 -21.60 4.34 6.99
C LYS A 75 -20.44 4.36 7.98
N LYS A 76 -19.36 5.08 7.66
CA LYS A 76 -18.25 5.33 8.60
C LYS A 76 -18.76 6.18 9.76
N THR A 77 -18.48 5.79 10.99
CA THR A 77 -18.85 6.57 12.18
C THR A 77 -18.03 7.86 12.25
N VAL A 78 -18.74 8.99 12.32
CA VAL A 78 -18.15 10.27 12.72
C VAL A 78 -18.37 10.38 14.22
N LEU A 79 -17.28 10.46 14.97
CA LEU A 79 -17.32 10.55 16.43
C LEU A 79 -17.78 11.93 16.87
N THR A 80 -18.36 12.04 18.08
CA THR A 80 -18.61 13.35 18.67
C THR A 80 -17.29 14.06 18.99
N ARG A 81 -17.36 15.35 19.37
CA ARG A 81 -16.16 16.13 19.64
C ARG A 81 -15.34 15.55 20.79
N GLU A 82 -15.99 15.16 21.88
CA GLU A 82 -15.36 14.61 23.08
C GLU A 82 -14.72 13.25 22.79
N GLU A 83 -15.43 12.40 22.04
CA GLU A 83 -14.92 11.10 21.59
C GLU A 83 -13.74 11.26 20.62
N SER A 84 -13.78 12.26 19.74
CA SER A 84 -12.70 12.58 18.82
C SER A 84 -11.42 12.99 19.58
N GLU A 85 -11.54 13.82 20.61
CA GLU A 85 -10.40 14.21 21.46
C GLU A 85 -9.82 13.02 22.23
N ALA A 86 -10.69 12.16 22.78
CA ALA A 86 -10.25 10.94 23.44
C ALA A 86 -9.49 10.00 22.49
N ARG A 87 -9.98 9.82 21.26
CA ARG A 87 -9.27 9.01 20.24
C ARG A 87 -7.97 9.65 19.78
N LEU A 88 -7.93 10.97 19.64
CA LEU A 88 -6.73 11.69 19.23
C LEU A 88 -5.63 11.65 20.31
N SER A 89 -6.00 11.58 21.59
CA SER A 89 -5.04 11.40 22.69
C SER A 89 -4.31 10.06 22.64
N GLN A 90 -4.93 9.04 22.05
CA GLN A 90 -4.35 7.71 21.88
C GLN A 90 -3.53 7.57 20.58
N ALA A 91 -3.49 8.62 19.74
CA ALA A 91 -2.75 8.61 18.49
C ALA A 91 -1.23 8.54 18.77
N LYS A 92 -0.56 7.56 18.15
CA LYS A 92 0.89 7.36 18.31
C LYS A 92 1.71 7.82 17.12
N TYR A 93 1.10 7.88 15.94
CA TYR A 93 1.81 8.11 14.68
C TYR A 93 0.94 8.94 13.73
N VAL A 94 1.61 9.79 12.97
CA VAL A 94 1.02 10.46 11.80
C VAL A 94 1.39 9.65 10.57
N VAL A 95 0.44 9.47 9.67
CA VAL A 95 0.63 8.79 8.40
C VAL A 95 0.22 9.77 7.32
N GLU A 96 1.05 9.90 6.30
CA GLU A 96 0.75 10.69 5.10
C GLU A 96 0.94 9.78 3.89
N GLY A 97 -0.05 9.71 3.01
CA GLY A 97 0.01 8.89 1.80
C GLY A 97 -0.12 7.38 2.01
N ALA A 98 0.33 6.61 1.01
CA ALA A 98 0.31 5.15 1.04
C ALA A 98 1.72 4.59 1.23
N ASN A 99 1.90 3.74 2.23
CA ASN A 99 3.11 2.96 2.44
C ASN A 99 2.76 1.46 2.58
N LEU A 100 3.79 0.60 2.55
CA LEU A 100 3.64 -0.87 2.63
C LEU A 100 2.95 -1.36 3.91
N THR A 101 2.90 -0.53 4.97
CA THR A 101 2.32 -0.89 6.26
C THR A 101 0.98 -0.21 6.55
N ARG A 102 0.72 0.95 5.93
CA ARG A 102 -0.39 1.86 6.21
C ARG A 102 -0.77 2.61 4.94
N ASN A 103 -2.05 2.56 4.58
CA ASN A 103 -2.59 3.20 3.40
C ASN A 103 -3.72 4.15 3.79
N GLU A 104 -3.58 5.44 3.47
CA GLU A 104 -4.61 6.45 3.71
C GLU A 104 -5.84 6.36 2.79
N TYR A 105 -5.67 5.81 1.59
CA TYR A 105 -6.64 5.96 0.49
C TYR A 105 -7.61 4.77 0.34
N GLY A 106 -7.37 3.65 1.01
CA GLY A 106 -8.18 2.45 0.86
C GLY A 106 -8.17 1.55 2.08
N SER A 107 -9.06 0.56 2.09
CA SER A 107 -8.98 -0.50 3.11
C SER A 107 -7.65 -1.20 2.98
N LYS A 108 -6.95 -1.42 4.10
CA LYS A 108 -5.69 -2.17 4.12
C LYS A 108 -5.84 -3.51 3.37
N LEU A 109 -7.02 -4.10 3.51
CA LEU A 109 -7.42 -5.37 2.91
C LEU A 109 -7.36 -5.35 1.37
N PHE A 110 -7.81 -4.28 0.70
CA PHE A 110 -7.72 -4.21 -0.77
C PHE A 110 -6.26 -4.20 -1.26
N ALA A 111 -5.40 -3.40 -0.61
CA ALA A 111 -3.99 -3.34 -0.97
C ALA A 111 -3.27 -4.67 -0.69
N ASP A 112 -3.56 -5.32 0.44
CA ASP A 112 -3.01 -6.64 0.79
C ASP A 112 -3.37 -7.68 -0.30
N PHE A 113 -4.64 -7.74 -0.73
CA PHE A 113 -5.07 -8.66 -1.80
C PHE A 113 -4.45 -8.31 -3.15
N PHE A 114 -4.38 -7.03 -3.50
CA PHE A 114 -3.75 -6.58 -4.74
C PHE A 114 -2.30 -7.05 -4.83
N PHE A 115 -1.47 -6.73 -3.82
CA PHE A 115 -0.05 -7.11 -3.83
C PHE A 115 0.15 -8.62 -3.73
N PHE A 116 -0.68 -9.34 -2.97
CA PHE A 116 -0.58 -10.78 -2.86
C PHE A 116 -0.86 -11.48 -4.20
N ILE A 117 -1.98 -11.17 -4.85
CA ILE A 117 -2.40 -11.82 -6.10
C ILE A 117 -1.45 -11.46 -7.24
N THR A 118 -1.13 -10.17 -7.40
CA THR A 118 -0.23 -9.70 -8.46
C THR A 118 1.21 -10.19 -8.24
N GLY A 119 1.70 -10.21 -6.99
CA GLY A 119 3.01 -10.74 -6.64
C GLY A 119 3.13 -12.24 -6.89
N PHE A 120 2.13 -13.03 -6.47
CA PHE A 120 2.08 -14.47 -6.73
C PHE A 120 2.05 -14.77 -8.23
N HIS A 121 1.28 -13.99 -9.00
CA HIS A 121 1.27 -14.10 -10.46
C HIS A 121 2.64 -13.75 -11.08
N GLY A 122 3.26 -12.65 -10.65
CA GLY A 122 4.60 -12.27 -11.10
C GLY A 122 5.66 -13.34 -10.85
N PHE A 123 5.55 -14.08 -9.73
CA PHE A 123 6.41 -15.25 -9.46
C PHE A 123 6.21 -16.38 -10.47
N HIS A 124 4.97 -16.64 -10.91
CA HIS A 124 4.69 -17.64 -11.96
C HIS A 124 5.24 -17.22 -13.32
N VAL A 125 5.06 -15.95 -13.69
CA VAL A 125 5.66 -15.38 -14.91
C VAL A 125 7.18 -15.54 -14.86
N PHE A 126 7.82 -15.14 -13.76
CA PHE A 126 9.27 -15.26 -13.60
C PHE A 126 9.77 -16.71 -13.73
N SER A 127 9.13 -17.67 -13.06
CA SER A 127 9.51 -19.08 -13.16
C SER A 127 9.29 -19.64 -14.57
N GLY A 128 8.21 -19.24 -15.26
CA GLY A 128 7.99 -19.66 -16.64
C GLY A 128 8.97 -19.02 -17.64
N ILE A 129 9.45 -17.79 -17.43
CA ILE A 129 10.53 -17.19 -18.25
C ILE A 129 11.78 -18.05 -18.12
N ILE A 130 12.16 -18.44 -16.90
CA ILE A 130 13.32 -19.29 -16.66
C ILE A 130 13.16 -20.63 -17.38
N ILE A 131 12.00 -21.27 -17.27
CA ILE A 131 11.74 -22.55 -17.93
C ILE A 131 11.79 -22.39 -19.47
N ASN A 132 11.21 -21.32 -20.02
CA ASN A 132 11.28 -21.02 -21.45
C ASN A 132 12.73 -20.84 -21.93
N ILE A 133 13.57 -20.13 -21.18
CA ILE A 133 15.00 -19.97 -21.48
C ILE A 133 15.70 -21.33 -21.49
N ILE A 134 15.44 -22.20 -20.50
CA ILE A 134 16.02 -23.54 -20.42
C ILE A 134 15.61 -24.39 -21.64
N ILE A 135 14.31 -24.39 -21.98
CA ILE A 135 13.82 -25.11 -23.16
C ILE A 135 14.46 -24.56 -24.44
N PHE A 136 14.56 -23.24 -24.59
CA PHE A 136 15.18 -22.60 -25.75
C PHE A 136 16.62 -23.06 -25.96
N PHE A 137 17.44 -23.07 -24.91
CA PHE A 137 18.81 -23.59 -25.00
C PHE A 137 18.85 -25.09 -25.29
N ASN A 138 17.96 -25.88 -24.68
CA ASN A 138 17.90 -27.33 -24.95
C ASN A 138 17.48 -27.66 -26.39
N VAL A 139 16.67 -26.81 -27.03
CA VAL A 139 16.35 -26.90 -28.45
C VAL A 139 17.59 -26.60 -29.29
N LEU A 140 18.34 -25.53 -28.99
CA LEU A 140 19.57 -25.17 -29.72
C LEU A 140 20.66 -26.26 -29.64
N VAL A 141 20.77 -26.95 -28.51
CA VAL A 141 21.73 -28.06 -28.30
C VAL A 141 21.28 -29.37 -29.00
N GLY A 142 20.08 -29.40 -29.58
CA GLY A 142 19.52 -30.58 -30.26
C GLY A 142 19.11 -31.69 -29.29
N THR A 143 18.88 -31.37 -28.02
CA THR A 143 18.54 -32.35 -26.97
C THR A 143 17.22 -33.07 -27.27
N TYR A 144 16.24 -32.35 -27.83
CA TYR A 144 14.93 -32.92 -28.14
C TYR A 144 14.92 -33.72 -29.44
N GLU A 145 15.73 -33.33 -30.42
CA GLU A 145 15.91 -34.06 -31.68
C GLU A 145 16.58 -35.42 -31.43
N LYS A 146 17.56 -35.46 -30.51
CA LYS A 146 18.18 -36.71 -30.02
C LYS A 146 17.22 -37.60 -29.22
N ARG A 147 16.24 -37.02 -28.52
CA ARG A 147 15.25 -37.77 -27.72
C ARG A 147 14.00 -38.18 -28.51
N ARG A 148 13.79 -37.66 -29.73
CA ARG A 148 12.58 -37.88 -30.57
C ARG A 148 11.24 -37.62 -29.89
N SER A 149 11.22 -36.84 -28.81
CA SER A 149 10.01 -36.48 -28.07
C SER A 149 10.04 -34.99 -27.70
N TYR A 150 8.96 -34.29 -28.06
CA TYR A 150 8.76 -32.86 -27.84
C TYR A 150 7.79 -32.56 -26.68
N GLU A 151 7.41 -33.58 -25.91
CA GLU A 151 6.44 -33.45 -24.81
C GLU A 151 6.80 -32.35 -23.80
N MET A 152 8.09 -32.12 -23.56
CA MET A 152 8.55 -31.09 -22.62
C MET A 152 8.25 -29.69 -23.13
N VAL A 153 8.31 -29.47 -24.45
CA VAL A 153 7.99 -28.17 -25.06
C VAL A 153 6.49 -27.92 -24.98
N GLU A 154 5.66 -28.93 -25.23
CA GLU A 154 4.20 -28.83 -25.13
C GLU A 154 3.76 -28.54 -23.68
N LYS A 155 4.32 -29.24 -22.70
CA LYS A 155 4.03 -29.02 -21.27
C LYS A 155 4.39 -27.59 -20.83
N VAL A 156 5.52 -27.06 -21.32
CA VAL A 156 5.96 -25.69 -21.01
C VAL A 156 5.12 -24.65 -21.74
N GLY A 157 4.77 -24.89 -23.00
CA GLY A 157 3.83 -24.03 -23.74
C GLY A 157 2.47 -23.95 -23.05
N LEU A 158 1.95 -25.09 -22.58
CA LEU A 158 0.70 -25.13 -21.82
C LEU A 158 0.79 -24.35 -20.49
N TYR A 159 1.91 -24.45 -19.78
CA TYR A 159 2.17 -23.64 -18.59
C TYR A 159 2.16 -22.14 -18.92
N TRP A 160 2.81 -21.76 -20.02
CA TRP A 160 2.88 -20.36 -20.44
C TRP A 160 1.50 -19.79 -20.79
N HIS A 161 0.68 -20.56 -21.51
CA HIS A 161 -0.70 -20.19 -21.80
C HIS A 161 -1.57 -20.13 -20.53
N PHE A 162 -1.38 -21.03 -19.58
CA PHE A 162 -2.07 -20.98 -18.30
C PHE A 162 -1.76 -19.69 -17.53
N VAL A 163 -0.48 -19.29 -17.48
CA VAL A 163 -0.06 -18.03 -16.85
C VAL A 163 -0.74 -16.85 -17.55
N ASP A 164 -0.73 -16.81 -18.89
CA ASP A 164 -1.38 -15.73 -19.66
C ASP A 164 -2.90 -15.63 -19.39
N LEU A 165 -3.61 -16.76 -19.34
CA LEU A 165 -5.04 -16.78 -19.01
C LEU A 165 -5.34 -16.25 -17.61
N VAL A 166 -4.52 -16.61 -16.61
CA VAL A 166 -4.66 -16.07 -15.25
C VAL A 166 -4.39 -14.57 -15.24
N TRP A 167 -3.43 -14.09 -16.05
CA TRP A 167 -3.13 -12.66 -16.13
C TRP A 167 -4.31 -11.84 -16.66
N VAL A 168 -4.98 -12.31 -17.72
CA VAL A 168 -6.16 -11.63 -18.26
C VAL A 168 -7.26 -11.50 -17.19
N PHE A 169 -7.47 -12.52 -16.36
CA PHE A 169 -8.44 -12.47 -15.27
C PHE A 169 -8.03 -11.48 -14.17
N VAL A 170 -6.76 -11.50 -13.73
CA VAL A 170 -6.26 -10.54 -12.73
C VAL A 170 -6.34 -9.10 -13.25
N PHE A 171 -5.99 -8.89 -14.53
CA PHE A 171 -6.03 -7.57 -15.16
C PHE A 171 -7.46 -7.02 -15.21
N THR A 172 -8.43 -7.84 -15.61
CA THR A 172 -9.84 -7.41 -15.69
C THR A 172 -10.43 -7.03 -14.32
N VAL A 173 -10.14 -7.81 -13.26
CA VAL A 173 -10.70 -7.57 -11.92
C VAL A 173 -10.06 -6.37 -11.21
N PHE A 174 -8.76 -6.13 -11.39
CA PHE A 174 -8.05 -5.08 -10.62
C PHE A 174 -7.78 -3.79 -11.40
N TYR A 175 -7.75 -3.83 -12.74
CA TYR A 175 -7.40 -2.66 -13.56
C TYR A 175 -8.57 -2.13 -14.40
N LEU A 176 -9.65 -2.90 -14.61
CA LEU A 176 -10.80 -2.49 -15.43
C LEU A 176 -12.09 -2.23 -14.63
N VAL A 177 -12.25 -2.87 -13.47
CA VAL A 177 -13.39 -2.70 -12.55
C VAL A 177 -13.03 -1.70 -11.46
#